data_AF-A0A5U9QML9-F1
#
_entry.id   AF-A0A5U9QML9-F1
#
_cell.length_a   1.000
_cell.length_b   1.000
_cell.length_c   1.000
_cell.angle_alpha   90.00
_cell.angle_beta   90.00
_cell.angle_gamma   90.00
#
_symmetry.space_group_name_H-M   'P 1'
#
loop_
_entity.id
_entity.type
_entity.pdbx_description
1 polymer ?
#
loop_
_entity_poly.entity_id
_entity_poly.type
_entity_poly.pdbx_seq_one_letter_code
_entity_poly.pdbx_strand_id
1 'polypeptide(L)'
;MNLITEKWLPVIFSSGEKTRISLRDLLDNRIQDLAYPRPDFQGAAWQMLIGILQCTIAPEDKEEWADIWHDGIEFEQWEKALNTISLALQFGEQKPSFLQSFDPLDSEYGSIAGLLVDAPGGNT
;
A
#
# COMPACT_ATOMS: atom_id res chain seq x y z
N MET A 1 -10.56 4.31 -7.84
CA MET A 1 -9.98 4.51 -6.50
C MET A 1 -8.56 5.02 -6.66
N ASN A 2 -8.29 6.22 -6.16
CA ASN A 2 -6.92 6.72 -6.04
C ASN A 2 -6.33 6.27 -4.70
N LEU A 3 -5.37 5.34 -4.72
CA LEU A 3 -4.78 4.78 -3.48
C LEU A 3 -3.98 5.80 -2.67
N ILE A 4 -3.58 6.92 -3.28
CA ILE A 4 -2.85 8.00 -2.61
C ILE A 4 -3.77 8.78 -1.67
N THR A 5 -4.97 9.15 -2.13
CA THR A 5 -5.85 10.11 -1.45
C THR A 5 -7.07 9.47 -0.77
N GLU A 6 -7.53 8.32 -1.25
CA GLU A 6 -8.67 7.64 -0.66
C GLU A 6 -8.28 6.88 0.61
N LYS A 7 -9.20 6.85 1.59
CA LYS A 7 -8.98 6.16 2.87
C LYS A 7 -9.32 4.68 2.77
N TRP A 8 -8.31 3.86 2.53
CA TRP A 8 -8.49 2.42 2.31
C TRP A 8 -7.63 1.56 3.25
N LEU A 9 -6.48 2.06 3.71
CA LEU A 9 -5.50 1.31 4.49
C LEU A 9 -5.91 1.25 5.96
N PRO A 10 -6.24 0.08 6.52
CA PRO A 10 -6.64 -0.05 7.91
C PRO A 10 -5.42 0.06 8.83
N VAL A 11 -5.53 0.90 9.86
CA VAL A 11 -4.48 1.11 10.88
C VAL A 11 -5.06 1.06 12.28
N ILE A 12 -4.18 0.86 13.26
CA ILE A 12 -4.45 1.06 14.67
C ILE A 12 -3.54 2.17 15.20
N PHE A 13 -4.12 3.14 15.89
CA PHE A 13 -3.37 4.20 16.57
C PHE A 13 -2.90 3.76 17.95
N SER A 14 -1.93 4.47 18.52
CA SER A 14 -1.45 4.28 19.90
C SER A 14 -2.53 4.39 20.98
N SER A 15 -3.67 5.03 20.68
CA SER A 15 -4.87 5.06 21.52
C SER A 15 -5.66 3.75 21.53
N GLY A 16 -5.36 2.81 20.63
CA GLY A 16 -6.13 1.62 20.34
C GLY A 16 -7.27 1.80 19.33
N GLU A 17 -7.52 3.04 18.88
CA GLU A 17 -8.52 3.33 17.83
C GLU A 17 -8.11 2.69 16.51
N LYS A 18 -9.07 2.03 15.83
CA LYS A 18 -8.89 1.48 14.49
C LYS A 18 -9.66 2.31 13.47
N THR A 19 -8.99 2.71 12.40
CA THR A 19 -9.62 3.47 11.31
C THR A 19 -8.99 3.11 9.97
N ARG A 20 -9.45 3.77 8.90
CA ARG A 20 -8.80 3.75 7.59
C ARG A 20 -8.16 5.09 7.29
N ILE A 21 -6.97 5.03 6.73
CA ILE A 21 -6.21 6.19 6.27
C ILE A 21 -5.89 6.08 4.78
N SER A 22 -5.44 7.18 4.20
CA SER A 22 -4.85 7.21 2.86
C SER A 22 -3.33 7.01 2.94
N LEU A 23 -2.66 6.75 1.82
CA LEU A 23 -1.18 6.69 1.81
C LEU A 23 -0.55 8.04 2.17
N ARG A 24 -1.22 9.17 1.88
CA ARG A 24 -0.74 10.50 2.29
C ARG A 24 -0.66 10.68 3.80
N ASP A 25 -1.54 10.00 4.54
CA ASP A 25 -1.63 10.10 5.99
C ASP A 25 -0.63 9.18 6.71
N LEU A 26 0.16 8.37 5.98
CA LEU A 26 0.99 7.29 6.51
C LEU A 26 2.10 7.77 7.48
N LEU A 27 2.54 9.02 7.35
CA LEU A 27 3.58 9.61 8.21
C LEU A 27 3.06 10.08 9.58
N ASP A 28 1.79 9.87 9.91
CA ASP A 28 1.26 10.18 11.22
C ASP A 28 1.87 9.27 12.31
N ASN A 29 2.78 9.83 13.11
CA ASN A 29 3.47 9.14 14.20
C ASN A 29 2.55 8.54 15.28
N ARG A 30 1.24 8.84 15.26
CA ARG A 30 0.27 8.19 16.15
C ARG A 30 -0.08 6.77 15.67
N ILE A 31 0.16 6.45 14.40
CA ILE A 31 -0.06 5.13 13.83
C ILE A 31 0.89 4.15 14.51
N GLN A 32 0.33 3.09 15.07
CA GLN A 32 1.10 2.06 15.76
C GLN A 32 1.39 0.86 14.85
N ASP A 33 0.40 0.40 14.08
CA ASP A 33 0.53 -0.71 13.12
C ASP A 33 -0.64 -0.69 12.11
N LEU A 34 -0.59 -1.55 11.11
CA LEU A 34 -1.73 -1.90 10.26
C LEU A 34 -2.74 -2.74 11.06
N ALA A 35 -4.00 -2.75 10.62
CA ALA A 35 -5.10 -3.41 11.33
C ALA A 35 -5.86 -4.42 10.45
N TYR A 36 -5.14 -5.27 9.69
CA TYR A 36 -5.77 -6.35 8.93
C TYR A 36 -6.18 -7.52 9.83
N PRO A 37 -7.31 -8.19 9.53
CA PRO A 37 -7.83 -9.27 10.36
C PRO A 37 -7.10 -10.60 10.19
N ARG A 38 -6.27 -10.75 9.13
CA ARG A 38 -5.51 -11.96 8.84
C ARG A 38 -4.01 -11.66 8.74
N PRO A 39 -3.12 -12.53 9.27
CA PRO A 39 -1.68 -12.33 9.22
C PRO A 39 -1.09 -12.24 7.80
N ASP A 40 -1.64 -12.97 6.83
CA ASP A 40 -1.19 -12.93 5.44
C ASP A 40 -1.48 -11.58 4.78
N PHE A 41 -2.65 -10.98 5.05
CA PHE A 41 -2.95 -9.60 4.64
C PHE A 41 -2.10 -8.56 5.35
N GLN A 42 -1.86 -8.74 6.66
CA GLN A 42 -0.98 -7.87 7.42
C GLN A 42 0.43 -7.86 6.79
N GLY A 43 1.00 -9.04 6.54
CA GLY A 43 2.31 -9.18 5.91
C GLY A 43 2.34 -8.64 4.48
N ALA A 44 1.34 -8.94 3.66
CA ALA A 44 1.25 -8.43 2.28
C ALA A 44 1.19 -6.89 2.24
N ALA A 45 0.42 -6.27 3.13
CA ALA A 45 0.32 -4.82 3.22
C ALA A 45 1.65 -4.19 3.68
N TRP A 46 2.33 -4.78 4.68
CA TRP A 46 3.68 -4.34 5.07
C TRP A 46 4.66 -4.40 3.90
N GLN A 47 4.71 -5.51 3.16
CA GLN A 47 5.57 -5.65 1.99
C GLN A 47 5.24 -4.63 0.89
N MET A 48 3.95 -4.36 0.66
CA MET A 48 3.53 -3.34 -0.29
C MET A 48 4.00 -1.94 0.12
N LEU A 49 3.86 -1.57 1.41
CA LEU A 49 4.29 -0.27 1.91
C LEU A 49 5.81 -0.10 1.85
N ILE A 50 6.57 -1.16 2.20
CA ILE A 50 8.03 -1.19 2.03
C ILE A 50 8.40 -1.01 0.56
N GLY A 51 7.71 -1.69 -0.35
CA GLY A 51 7.91 -1.56 -1.79
C GLY A 51 7.65 -0.14 -2.29
N ILE A 52 6.56 0.50 -1.84
CA ILE A 52 6.27 1.90 -2.16
C ILE A 52 7.41 2.81 -1.68
N LEU A 53 7.82 2.68 -0.41
CA LEU A 53 8.91 3.49 0.15
C LEU A 53 10.20 3.29 -0.65
N GLN A 54 10.58 2.05 -0.93
CA GLN A 54 11.77 1.71 -1.72
C GLN A 54 11.69 2.26 -3.17
N CYS A 55 10.51 2.38 -3.75
CA CYS A 55 10.35 2.94 -5.10
C CYS A 55 10.40 4.47 -5.13
N THR A 56 10.08 5.14 -4.02
CA THR A 56 9.87 6.60 -4.02
C THR A 56 10.88 7.38 -3.17
N ILE A 57 11.44 6.74 -2.14
CA ILE A 57 12.41 7.31 -1.18
C ILE A 57 13.46 6.23 -0.89
N ALA A 58 14.28 5.94 -1.90
CA ALA A 58 15.42 5.04 -1.75
C ALA A 58 16.65 5.85 -1.35
N PRO A 59 17.21 5.67 -0.14
CA PRO A 59 18.46 6.33 0.22
C PRO A 59 19.61 5.79 -0.64
N GLU A 60 20.48 6.68 -1.10
CA GLU A 60 21.64 6.36 -1.93
C GLU A 60 22.72 5.64 -1.13
N ASP A 61 22.86 5.96 0.15
CA ASP A 61 23.85 5.39 1.04
C ASP A 61 23.39 5.31 2.51
N LYS A 62 24.33 4.95 3.38
CA LYS A 62 24.07 4.77 4.81
C LYS A 62 23.88 6.08 5.57
N GLU A 63 24.47 7.17 5.08
CA GLU A 63 24.35 8.49 5.71
C GLU A 63 22.93 9.01 5.46
N GLU A 64 22.46 8.98 4.22
CA GLU A 64 21.08 9.38 3.89
C GLU A 64 20.04 8.49 4.60
N TRP A 65 20.30 7.18 4.70
CA TRP A 65 19.42 6.30 5.48
C TRP A 65 19.36 6.71 6.96
N ALA A 66 20.50 7.09 7.56
CA ALA A 66 20.56 7.51 8.95
C ALA A 66 19.81 8.84 9.18
N ASP A 67 19.94 9.79 8.25
CA ASP A 67 19.21 11.05 8.28
C ASP A 67 17.69 10.80 8.24
N ILE A 68 17.20 10.00 7.29
CA ILE A 68 15.77 9.63 7.20
C ILE A 68 15.30 8.90 8.48
N TRP A 69 16.13 8.03 9.05
CA TRP A 69 15.78 7.29 10.26
C TRP A 69 15.66 8.21 11.49
N HIS A 70 16.52 9.22 11.60
CA HIS A 70 16.55 10.12 12.76
C HIS A 70 15.56 11.28 12.64
N ASP A 71 15.50 11.90 11.46
CA ASP A 71 14.74 13.13 11.25
C ASP A 71 13.35 12.84 10.65
N GLY A 72 13.16 11.66 10.07
CA GLY A 72 11.92 11.27 9.42
C GLY A 72 11.82 11.76 7.98
N ILE A 73 10.59 11.74 7.46
CA ILE A 73 10.27 12.20 6.09
C ILE A 73 9.32 13.39 6.23
N GLU A 74 9.66 14.52 5.61
CA GLU A 74 8.78 15.69 5.59
C GLU A 74 7.54 15.43 4.72
N PHE A 75 6.41 16.02 5.08
CA PHE A 75 5.14 15.77 4.40
C PHE A 75 5.20 16.14 2.91
N GLU A 76 5.82 17.27 2.57
CA GLU A 76 5.97 17.73 1.19
C GLU A 76 6.86 16.79 0.38
N GLN A 77 7.90 16.23 1.00
CA GLN A 77 8.76 15.22 0.37
C GLN A 77 7.96 13.95 0.09
N TRP A 78 7.16 13.50 1.05
CA TRP A 78 6.30 12.33 0.89
C TRP A 78 5.22 12.51 -0.16
N GLU A 79 4.55 13.66 -0.19
CA GLU A 79 3.56 13.97 -1.23
C GLU A 79 4.21 13.96 -2.61
N LYS A 80 5.38 14.60 -2.76
CA LYS A 80 6.14 14.58 -4.01
C LYS A 80 6.54 13.15 -4.40
N ALA A 81 7.01 12.36 -3.43
CA ALA A 81 7.44 10.98 -3.62
C ALA A 81 6.27 10.11 -4.15
N LEU A 82 5.11 10.15 -3.50
CA LEU A 82 3.90 9.45 -3.97
C LEU A 82 3.46 9.90 -5.37
N ASN A 83 3.57 11.18 -5.68
CA ASN A 83 3.17 11.71 -6.99
C ASN A 83 4.02 11.16 -8.14
N THR A 84 5.28 10.78 -7.91
CA THR A 84 6.14 10.18 -8.95
C THR A 84 5.60 8.85 -9.48
N ILE A 85 4.84 8.11 -8.66
CA ILE A 85 4.24 6.82 -9.02
C ILE A 85 2.70 6.88 -9.07
N SER A 86 2.11 8.08 -9.11
CA SER A 86 0.65 8.29 -9.03
C SER A 86 -0.16 7.54 -10.08
N LEU A 87 0.41 7.37 -11.28
CA LEU A 87 -0.24 6.62 -12.37
C LEU A 87 -0.35 5.12 -12.04
N ALA A 88 0.61 4.56 -11.31
CA ALA A 88 0.57 3.16 -10.89
C ALA A 88 -0.43 2.92 -9.75
N LEU A 89 -0.68 3.94 -8.91
CA LEU A 89 -1.53 3.86 -7.71
C LEU A 89 -3.02 4.14 -7.96
N GLN A 90 -3.50 3.94 -9.20
CA GLN A 90 -4.91 3.99 -9.56
C GLN A 90 -5.50 2.58 -9.57
N PHE A 91 -6.59 2.32 -8.84
CA PHE A 91 -7.27 1.02 -8.84
C PHE A 91 -8.73 1.17 -9.28
N GLY A 92 -9.16 0.34 -10.22
CA GLY A 92 -10.54 0.31 -10.71
C GLY A 92 -10.65 -0.23 -12.13
N GLU A 93 -11.79 0.08 -12.76
CA GLU A 93 -12.13 -0.37 -14.11
C GLU A 93 -11.24 0.28 -15.20
N GLN A 94 -10.77 1.50 -14.95
CA GLN A 94 -9.89 2.22 -15.87
C GLN A 94 -8.46 1.67 -15.81
N LYS A 95 -7.81 1.56 -16.98
CA LYS A 95 -6.41 1.15 -17.11
C LYS A 95 -5.50 2.39 -17.29
N PRO A 96 -4.26 2.38 -16.78
CA PRO A 96 -3.65 1.33 -15.97
C PRO A 96 -4.32 1.20 -14.59
N SER A 97 -4.44 -0.04 -14.10
CA SER A 97 -5.04 -0.37 -12.80
C SER A 97 -4.00 -1.08 -11.94
N PHE A 98 -3.90 -0.70 -10.66
CA PHE A 98 -2.84 -1.07 -9.74
C PHE A 98 -2.69 -2.59 -9.68
N LEU A 99 -1.47 -3.06 -9.95
CA LEU A 99 -1.09 -4.48 -9.98
C LEU A 99 -1.97 -5.36 -10.88
N GLN A 100 -2.52 -4.80 -11.97
CA GLN A 100 -3.22 -5.55 -13.00
C GLN A 100 -2.55 -5.37 -14.37
N SER A 101 -2.72 -6.38 -15.22
CA SER A 101 -2.26 -6.31 -16.62
C SER A 101 -2.91 -5.12 -17.36
N PHE A 102 -2.15 -4.56 -18.30
CA PHE A 102 -2.64 -3.60 -19.30
C PHE A 102 -3.36 -4.30 -20.45
N ASP A 103 -3.02 -5.57 -20.70
CA ASP A 103 -3.68 -6.37 -21.70
C ASP A 103 -5.11 -6.71 -21.26
N PRO A 104 -6.05 -6.87 -22.21
CA PRO A 104 -7.36 -7.42 -21.91
C PRO A 104 -7.23 -8.77 -21.22
N LEU A 105 -8.04 -8.98 -20.18
CA LEU A 105 -8.20 -10.31 -19.60
C LEU A 105 -9.12 -11.13 -20.50
N ASP A 106 -8.55 -12.08 -21.24
CA ASP A 106 -9.29 -13.14 -21.91
C ASP A 106 -9.41 -14.35 -20.96
N SER A 107 -10.26 -14.19 -19.94
CA SER A 107 -10.50 -15.22 -18.93
C SER A 107 -11.95 -15.19 -18.44
N GLU A 108 -12.43 -16.32 -17.96
CA GLU A 108 -13.72 -16.37 -17.24
C GLU A 108 -13.67 -15.57 -15.93
N TYR A 109 -14.83 -15.11 -15.48
CA TYR A 109 -14.95 -14.41 -14.21
C TYR A 109 -14.68 -15.37 -13.04
N GLY A 110 -13.62 -15.11 -12.29
CA GLY A 110 -13.31 -15.79 -11.04
C GLY A 110 -14.02 -15.17 -9.83
N SER A 111 -14.23 -15.97 -8.78
CA SER A 111 -14.67 -15.44 -7.50
C SER A 111 -13.54 -14.69 -6.78
N ILE A 112 -13.87 -13.63 -6.04
CA ILE A 112 -12.89 -12.91 -5.19
C ILE A 112 -12.24 -13.84 -4.17
N ALA A 113 -12.97 -14.87 -3.71
CA ALA A 113 -12.44 -15.86 -2.79
C ALA A 113 -11.19 -16.57 -3.36
N GLY A 114 -11.09 -16.73 -4.69
CA GLY A 114 -9.92 -17.31 -5.35
C GLY A 114 -8.64 -16.47 -5.23
N LEU A 115 -8.73 -15.19 -4.80
CA LEU A 115 -7.57 -14.35 -4.51
C LEU A 115 -7.02 -14.55 -3.10
N LEU A 116 -7.76 -15.24 -2.22
CA LEU A 116 -7.34 -15.49 -0.86
C LEU A 116 -6.35 -16.66 -0.82
N VAL A 117 -5.26 -16.49 -0.07
CA VAL A 117 -4.37 -17.60 0.28
C VAL A 117 -5.20 -18.65 1.02
N ASP A 118 -4.94 -19.92 0.69
CA ASP A 118 -5.62 -21.13 1.20
C ASP A 118 -7.09 -21.27 0.82
N ALA A 119 -7.59 -20.47 -0.14
CA ALA A 119 -8.90 -20.75 -0.72
C ALA A 119 -8.88 -22.10 -1.43
N PRO A 120 -9.88 -22.98 -1.22
CA PRO A 120 -9.99 -24.21 -2.00
C PRO A 120 -10.02 -23.84 -3.48
N GLY A 121 -9.04 -24.33 -4.24
CA GLY A 121 -9.00 -24.13 -5.68
C GLY A 121 -10.25 -24.71 -6.33
N GLY A 122 -10.63 -24.18 -7.49
CA GLY A 122 -11.77 -24.63 -8.30
C GLY A 122 -11.56 -26.02 -8.93
N ASN A 123 -11.10 -27.00 -8.15
CA ASN A 123 -11.14 -28.40 -8.55
C ASN A 123 -12.49 -28.98 -8.14
N THR A 124 -13.47 -28.82 -9.03
CA THR A 124 -14.62 -29.72 -9.15
C THR A 124 -14.49 -30.50 -10.45
#